data_AF-F9PAX9-F1
#
_entry.id   AF-F9PAX9-F1
#
_cell.length_a   1.000
_cell.length_b   1.000
_cell.length_c   1.000
_cell.angle_alpha   90.00
_cell.angle_beta   90.00
_cell.angle_gamma   90.00
#
_symmetry.space_group_name_H-M   'P 1'
#
loop_
_entity.id
_entity.type
_entity.pdbx_description
1 polymer ?
#
loop_
_entity_poly.entity_id
_entity_poly.type
_entity_poly.pdbx_seq_one_letter_code
_entity_poly.pdbx_strand_id
1 'polypeptide(L)'
;MDSENLIYQFAGVNHFHWHKVADKDSNDIALTLIDKLFDNSKGIPKNIYEILYFKEQLQQMKMIPCDYHRYYYRFEEISTHNLEEYRTIGTRAEQVKQIEHDLFELYKDPALNYKPKQLEERGGVYYSDTACKTIAAIYANKNTEIVVSTRNNGVILDLPSECTVEVTDLYWVSGSSNRFFWFFTNCRLQVMKSMELLIIEAAVSGNYGTALQAFTINPLLPSGHTAKRIMDELFLAHKSYLLRFAKAIEKLEHGGITIKDELARNLAKEQLV
;
A
#
# COMPACT_ATOMS: atom_id res chain seq x y z
N MET A 1 -24.30 -6.52 -14.54
CA MET A 1 -23.60 -5.53 -15.39
C MET A 1 -22.28 -6.16 -15.75
N ASP A 2 -21.95 -6.17 -17.03
CA ASP A 2 -20.65 -6.62 -17.50
C ASP A 2 -19.57 -5.61 -17.05
N SER A 3 -18.45 -6.09 -16.51
CA SER A 3 -17.36 -5.24 -16.01
C SER A 3 -16.73 -4.40 -17.12
N GLU A 4 -16.83 -4.83 -18.37
CA GLU A 4 -16.32 -4.09 -19.54
C GLU A 4 -17.13 -2.81 -19.84
N ASN A 5 -18.25 -2.61 -19.15
CA ASN A 5 -19.13 -1.45 -19.34
C ASN A 5 -19.02 -0.40 -18.23
N LEU A 6 -18.02 -0.54 -17.36
CA LEU A 6 -17.82 0.34 -16.21
C LEU A 6 -16.55 1.18 -16.39
N ILE A 7 -16.67 2.46 -16.07
CA ILE A 7 -15.56 3.41 -16.05
C ILE A 7 -15.13 3.58 -14.60
N TYR A 8 -13.89 3.19 -14.29
CA TYR A 8 -13.35 3.28 -12.95
C TYR A 8 -12.41 4.47 -12.84
N GLN A 9 -12.69 5.37 -11.90
CA GLN A 9 -11.87 6.56 -11.64
C GLN A 9 -11.20 6.42 -10.28
N PHE A 10 -9.91 6.13 -10.28
CA PHE A 10 -9.07 6.03 -9.10
C PHE A 10 -8.35 7.36 -8.85
N ALA A 11 -8.23 7.75 -7.59
CA ALA A 11 -7.39 8.88 -7.19
C ALA A 11 -6.88 8.76 -5.75
N GLY A 12 -5.59 8.99 -5.58
CA GLY A 12 -4.91 9.07 -4.28
C GLY A 12 -3.41 8.85 -4.44
N VAL A 13 -2.81 8.10 -3.52
CA VAL A 13 -1.45 7.56 -3.64
C VAL A 13 -1.49 6.04 -3.55
N ASN A 14 -0.35 5.39 -3.81
CA ASN A 14 -0.26 3.93 -3.76
C ASN A 14 -0.76 3.39 -2.40
N HIS A 15 -1.66 2.40 -2.44
CA HIS A 15 -2.34 1.85 -1.25
C HIS A 15 -3.11 2.86 -0.38
N PHE A 16 -3.38 4.06 -0.90
CA PHE A 16 -4.16 5.08 -0.21
C PHE A 16 -4.93 5.93 -1.24
N HIS A 17 -5.79 5.25 -1.98
CA HIS A 17 -6.67 5.83 -3.00
C HIS A 17 -8.13 5.44 -2.80
N TRP A 18 -9.01 6.25 -3.39
CA TRP A 18 -10.45 6.00 -3.49
C TRP A 18 -10.82 5.84 -4.95
N HIS A 19 -11.94 5.20 -5.20
CA HIS A 19 -12.47 5.09 -6.54
C HIS A 19 -13.96 5.43 -6.62
N LYS A 20 -14.32 6.04 -7.75
CA LYS A 20 -15.69 6.17 -8.24
C LYS A 20 -15.88 5.25 -9.43
N VAL A 21 -17.13 4.87 -9.66
CA VAL A 21 -17.50 4.04 -10.81
C VAL A 21 -18.68 4.67 -11.51
N ALA A 22 -18.55 4.80 -12.82
CA ALA A 22 -19.63 5.24 -13.70
C ALA A 22 -19.96 4.16 -14.73
N ASP A 23 -21.16 4.21 -15.29
CA ASP A 23 -21.49 3.45 -16.50
C ASP A 23 -20.98 4.15 -17.78
N LYS A 24 -21.23 3.55 -18.95
CA LYS A 24 -20.83 4.12 -20.25
C LYS A 24 -21.47 5.46 -20.56
N ASP A 25 -22.64 5.73 -19.99
CA ASP A 25 -23.37 6.98 -20.15
C ASP A 25 -22.90 8.04 -19.13
N SER A 26 -21.81 7.76 -18.40
CA SER A 26 -21.23 8.61 -17.36
C SER A 26 -22.13 8.84 -16.14
N ASN A 27 -23.10 7.96 -15.89
CA ASN A 27 -23.88 8.01 -14.66
C ASN A 27 -23.06 7.42 -13.51
N ASP A 28 -22.97 8.13 -12.39
CA ASP A 28 -22.34 7.63 -11.16
C ASP A 28 -23.17 6.46 -10.59
N ILE A 29 -22.56 5.28 -10.52
CA ILE A 29 -23.17 4.06 -9.99
C ILE A 29 -22.52 3.60 -8.68
N ALA A 30 -21.68 4.43 -8.05
CA ALA A 30 -20.94 4.07 -6.84
C ALA A 30 -21.88 3.59 -5.72
N LEU A 31 -23.02 4.26 -5.52
CA LEU A 31 -24.01 3.86 -4.52
C LEU A 31 -24.63 2.48 -4.81
N THR A 32 -24.94 2.19 -6.07
CA THR A 32 -25.43 0.86 -6.48
C THR A 32 -24.40 -0.24 -6.24
N LEU A 33 -23.11 0.06 -6.45
CA LEU A 33 -22.03 -0.88 -6.13
C LEU A 33 -21.84 -1.04 -4.62
N ILE A 34 -21.91 0.06 -3.86
CA ILE A 34 -21.85 0.02 -2.41
C ILE A 34 -22.96 -0.88 -1.88
N ASP A 35 -24.20 -0.74 -2.33
CA ASP A 35 -25.29 -1.63 -1.89
C ASP A 35 -24.99 -3.11 -2.21
N LYS A 36 -24.51 -3.41 -3.42
CA LYS A 36 -24.14 -4.77 -3.83
C LYS A 36 -22.96 -5.36 -3.03
N LEU A 37 -22.00 -4.54 -2.61
CA LEU A 37 -20.88 -4.98 -1.77
C LEU A 37 -21.36 -5.55 -0.42
N PHE A 38 -22.48 -5.03 0.11
CA PHE A 38 -23.09 -5.54 1.34
C PHE A 38 -24.07 -6.69 1.10
N ASP A 39 -24.58 -6.86 -0.12
CA ASP A 39 -25.45 -8.01 -0.47
C ASP A 39 -24.64 -9.30 -0.75
N ASN A 40 -23.39 -9.18 -1.23
CA ASN A 40 -22.52 -10.31 -1.58
C ASN A 40 -21.04 -10.00 -1.26
N SER A 41 -20.59 -10.24 -0.03
CA SER A 41 -19.20 -10.01 0.39
C SER A 41 -18.25 -11.11 -0.12
N LYS A 42 -17.80 -11.02 -1.39
CA LYS A 42 -16.69 -11.83 -1.91
C LYS A 42 -15.73 -10.95 -2.71
N GLY A 43 -14.44 -10.90 -2.34
CA GLY A 43 -13.40 -10.31 -3.19
C GLY A 43 -12.24 -9.56 -2.52
N ILE A 44 -12.05 -9.65 -1.20
CA ILE A 44 -10.95 -8.96 -0.52
C ILE A 44 -9.61 -9.67 -0.79
N PRO A 45 -8.50 -8.94 -1.05
CA PRO A 45 -7.17 -9.52 -1.20
C PRO A 45 -6.77 -10.38 0.01
N LYS A 46 -6.19 -11.56 -0.23
CA LYS A 46 -5.82 -12.54 0.82
C LYS A 46 -4.81 -12.01 1.86
N ASN A 47 -4.14 -10.90 1.59
CA ASN A 47 -3.16 -10.29 2.48
C ASN A 47 -3.74 -9.25 3.45
N ILE A 48 -5.05 -9.00 3.40
CA ILE A 48 -5.74 -8.05 4.29
C ILE A 48 -6.88 -8.81 4.96
N TYR A 49 -6.99 -8.69 6.29
CA TYR A 49 -8.09 -9.28 7.04
C TYR A 49 -9.44 -8.77 6.55
N GLU A 50 -10.36 -9.71 6.29
CA GLU A 50 -11.68 -9.45 5.76
C GLU A 50 -12.58 -8.81 6.84
N ILE A 51 -12.65 -7.48 6.81
CA ILE A 51 -13.59 -6.70 7.60
C ILE A 51 -14.32 -5.69 6.71
N LEU A 52 -15.63 -5.60 6.83
CA LEU A 52 -16.42 -4.67 6.02
C LEU A 52 -16.21 -3.22 6.50
N TYR A 53 -16.25 -2.27 5.58
CA TYR A 53 -16.42 -0.86 5.95
C TYR A 53 -17.82 -0.63 6.53
N PHE A 54 -18.03 0.50 7.21
CA PHE A 54 -19.36 0.91 7.62
C PHE A 54 -20.15 1.40 6.40
N LYS A 55 -21.36 0.87 6.18
CA LYS A 55 -22.17 1.17 4.99
C LYS A 55 -22.51 2.66 4.91
N GLU A 56 -22.86 3.25 6.05
CA GLU A 56 -23.22 4.66 6.19
C GLU A 56 -22.04 5.57 5.81
N GLN A 57 -20.82 5.17 6.15
CA GLN A 57 -19.59 5.90 5.78
C GLN A 57 -19.39 5.90 4.26
N LEU A 58 -19.57 4.75 3.61
CA LEU A 58 -19.45 4.63 2.15
C LEU A 58 -20.57 5.41 1.44
N GLN A 59 -21.81 5.31 1.92
CA GLN A 59 -22.95 6.05 1.38
C GLN A 59 -22.76 7.57 1.48
N GLN A 60 -22.26 8.07 2.61
CA GLN A 60 -21.97 9.49 2.80
C GLN A 60 -20.84 9.96 1.89
N MET A 61 -19.78 9.15 1.73
CA MET A 61 -18.62 9.49 0.92
C MET A 61 -18.90 9.41 -0.59
N LYS A 62 -19.84 8.54 -1.00
CA LYS A 62 -20.13 8.22 -2.42
C LYS A 62 -18.88 7.81 -3.20
N MET A 63 -17.96 7.13 -2.52
CA MET A 63 -16.72 6.60 -3.07
C MET A 63 -16.39 5.30 -2.35
N ILE A 64 -15.65 4.44 -3.03
CA ILE A 64 -15.19 3.18 -2.47
C ILE A 64 -13.69 3.33 -2.15
N PRO A 65 -13.29 3.24 -0.87
CA PRO A 65 -11.88 3.25 -0.50
C PRO A 65 -11.19 1.95 -0.92
N CYS A 66 -9.90 2.02 -1.29
CA CYS A 66 -9.12 0.81 -1.52
C CYS A 66 -8.93 -0.01 -0.24
N ASP A 67 -8.63 -1.30 -0.40
CA ASP A 67 -8.67 -2.25 0.71
C ASP A 67 -7.74 -1.91 1.88
N TYR A 68 -6.63 -1.21 1.61
CA TYR A 68 -5.67 -0.74 2.61
C TYR A 68 -6.23 0.36 3.52
N HIS A 69 -7.33 1.02 3.16
CA HIS A 69 -8.01 1.94 4.08
C HIS A 69 -8.50 1.26 5.36
N ARG A 70 -8.62 -0.08 5.39
CA ARG A 70 -8.96 -0.80 6.62
C ARG A 70 -7.98 -0.55 7.75
N TYR A 71 -6.68 -0.40 7.44
CA TYR A 71 -5.68 -0.02 8.45
C TYR A 71 -5.97 1.36 9.09
N TYR A 72 -6.77 2.21 8.44
CA TYR A 72 -7.06 3.57 8.92
C TYR A 72 -8.49 3.75 9.42
N TYR A 73 -9.46 3.05 8.81
CA TYR A 73 -10.89 3.17 9.12
C TYR A 73 -11.37 2.09 10.09
N ARG A 74 -10.70 0.94 10.10
CA ARG A 74 -10.96 -0.23 10.96
C ARG A 74 -9.68 -0.61 11.73
N PHE A 75 -8.95 0.41 12.19
CA PHE A 75 -7.62 0.25 12.80
C PHE A 75 -7.65 -0.68 14.00
N GLU A 76 -8.66 -0.57 14.87
CA GLU A 76 -8.78 -1.37 16.08
C GLU A 76 -8.89 -2.86 15.75
N GLU A 77 -9.78 -3.22 14.82
CA GLU A 77 -10.02 -4.60 14.44
C GLU A 77 -8.84 -5.20 13.67
N ILE A 78 -8.29 -4.43 12.71
CA ILE A 78 -7.10 -4.85 11.96
C ILE A 78 -5.90 -5.04 12.89
N SER A 79 -5.67 -4.12 13.83
CA SER A 79 -4.56 -4.22 14.77
C SER A 79 -4.71 -5.38 15.73
N THR A 80 -5.94 -5.63 16.21
CA THR A 80 -6.25 -6.78 17.09
C THR A 80 -5.96 -8.09 16.37
N HIS A 81 -6.45 -8.23 15.13
CA HIS A 81 -6.20 -9.41 14.32
C HIS A 81 -4.70 -9.61 14.01
N ASN A 82 -3.99 -8.56 13.60
CA ASN A 82 -2.55 -8.65 13.33
C ASN A 82 -1.74 -9.09 14.57
N LEU A 83 -2.15 -8.64 15.76
CA LEU A 83 -1.54 -9.06 17.02
C LEU A 83 -1.89 -10.51 17.39
N GLU A 84 -3.08 -10.99 17.03
CA GLU A 84 -3.46 -12.39 17.18
C GLU A 84 -2.61 -13.28 16.25
N GLU A 85 -2.50 -12.95 14.97
CA GLU A 85 -1.65 -13.68 14.03
C GLU A 85 -0.19 -13.71 14.51
N TYR A 86 0.35 -12.56 14.91
CA TYR A 86 1.71 -12.46 15.45
C TYR A 86 1.95 -13.42 16.62
N ARG A 87 0.95 -13.64 17.49
CA ARG A 87 1.04 -14.52 18.66
C ARG A 87 0.79 -15.99 18.36
N THR A 88 0.23 -16.31 17.19
CA THR A 88 -0.29 -17.66 16.89
C THR A 88 0.41 -18.26 15.67
N ILE A 89 0.05 -17.81 14.48
CA ILE A 89 0.50 -18.37 13.19
C ILE A 89 1.72 -17.62 12.61
N GLY A 90 2.17 -16.57 13.29
CA GLY A 90 3.25 -15.70 12.85
C GLY A 90 2.78 -14.56 11.95
N THR A 91 3.68 -13.62 11.73
CA THR A 91 3.48 -12.48 10.84
C THR A 91 3.21 -12.93 9.41
N ARG A 92 2.62 -12.02 8.63
CA ARG A 92 2.43 -12.27 7.19
C ARG A 92 3.74 -12.58 6.45
N ALA A 93 4.86 -11.99 6.87
CA ALA A 93 6.17 -12.27 6.29
C ALA A 93 6.64 -13.71 6.54
N GLU A 94 6.44 -14.23 7.75
CA GLU A 94 6.77 -15.63 8.10
C GLU A 94 5.89 -16.62 7.33
N GLN A 95 4.59 -16.34 7.22
CA GLN A 95 3.67 -17.14 6.41
C GLN A 95 4.09 -17.15 4.92
N VAL A 96 4.41 -15.98 4.36
CA VAL A 96 4.86 -15.87 2.94
C VAL A 96 6.19 -16.57 2.72
N LYS A 97 7.13 -16.51 3.68
CA LYS A 97 8.39 -17.25 3.61
C LYS A 97 8.16 -18.75 3.48
N GLN A 98 7.19 -19.30 4.21
CA GLN A 98 6.81 -20.71 4.08
C GLN A 98 6.18 -21.00 2.71
N ILE A 99 5.24 -20.16 2.26
CA ILE A 99 4.61 -20.30 0.93
C ILE A 99 5.66 -20.27 -0.18
N GLU A 100 6.65 -19.38 -0.10
CA GLU A 100 7.75 -19.31 -1.08
C GLU A 100 8.64 -20.55 -1.05
N HIS A 101 8.98 -21.06 0.14
CA HIS A 101 9.72 -22.31 0.27
C HIS A 101 9.00 -23.46 -0.46
N ASP A 102 7.70 -23.62 -0.19
CA ASP A 102 6.90 -24.70 -0.80
C ASP A 102 6.75 -24.53 -2.31
N LEU A 103 6.62 -23.29 -2.78
CA LEU A 103 6.63 -22.96 -4.21
C LEU A 103 7.97 -23.30 -4.87
N PHE A 104 9.09 -23.00 -4.23
CA PHE A 104 10.41 -23.33 -4.78
C PHE A 104 10.65 -24.84 -4.87
N GLU A 105 10.17 -25.62 -3.90
CA GLU A 105 10.22 -27.09 -3.99
C GLU A 105 9.41 -27.60 -5.19
N LEU A 106 8.21 -27.06 -5.43
CA LEU A 106 7.42 -27.42 -6.61
C LEU A 106 8.14 -27.05 -7.92
N TYR A 107 8.79 -25.89 -7.97
CA TYR A 107 9.49 -25.43 -9.18
C TYR A 107 10.79 -26.21 -9.49
N LYS A 108 11.21 -27.15 -8.64
CA LYS A 108 12.30 -28.07 -8.97
C LYS A 108 11.90 -29.13 -10.01
N ASP A 109 10.60 -29.41 -10.15
CA ASP A 109 10.11 -30.37 -11.14
C ASP A 109 10.03 -29.72 -12.54
N PRO A 110 10.88 -30.12 -13.50
CA PRO A 110 10.84 -29.58 -14.86
C PRO A 110 9.57 -29.98 -15.64
N ALA A 111 8.81 -30.98 -15.17
CA ALA A 111 7.56 -31.40 -15.79
C ALA A 111 6.35 -30.53 -15.39
N LEU A 112 6.50 -29.66 -14.38
CA LEU A 112 5.43 -28.78 -13.92
C LEU A 112 5.01 -27.80 -15.03
N ASN A 113 3.77 -27.90 -15.48
CA ASN A 113 3.25 -27.16 -16.64
C ASN A 113 1.94 -26.38 -16.36
N TYR A 114 1.59 -26.19 -15.09
CA TYR A 114 0.44 -25.42 -14.65
C TYR A 114 0.83 -24.45 -13.53
N LYS A 115 0.04 -23.38 -13.35
CA LYS A 115 0.23 -22.41 -12.27
C LYS A 115 -0.08 -23.05 -10.91
N PRO A 116 0.87 -23.17 -9.97
CA PRO A 116 0.58 -23.71 -8.65
C PRO A 116 -0.43 -22.86 -7.89
N LYS A 117 -1.38 -23.50 -7.20
CA LYS A 117 -2.42 -22.80 -6.43
C LYS A 117 -1.83 -21.94 -5.30
N GLN A 118 -0.73 -22.38 -4.70
CA GLN A 118 0.00 -21.64 -3.66
C GLN A 118 0.45 -20.25 -4.13
N LEU A 119 0.67 -20.05 -5.44
CA LEU A 119 1.03 -18.74 -5.97
C LEU A 119 -0.08 -17.70 -5.77
N GLU A 120 -1.34 -18.14 -5.75
CA GLU A 120 -2.49 -17.29 -5.49
C GLU A 120 -2.58 -16.82 -4.04
N GLU A 121 -1.82 -17.45 -3.14
CA GLU A 121 -1.77 -17.12 -1.72
C GLU A 121 -0.77 -16.01 -1.41
N ARG A 122 0.08 -15.58 -2.36
CA ARG A 122 1.05 -14.49 -2.15
C ARG A 122 0.43 -13.08 -2.09
N GLY A 123 -0.86 -12.92 -2.38
CA GLY A 123 -1.58 -11.64 -2.35
C GLY A 123 -1.37 -10.72 -3.57
N GLY A 124 -0.46 -11.09 -4.49
CA GLY A 124 -0.12 -10.30 -5.69
C GLY A 124 -0.67 -10.83 -7.02
N VAL A 125 -1.80 -11.54 -6.98
CA VAL A 125 -2.27 -12.45 -8.05
C VAL A 125 -2.45 -11.80 -9.42
N TYR A 126 -2.63 -10.47 -9.50
CA TYR A 126 -2.91 -9.73 -10.73
C TYR A 126 -1.82 -8.73 -11.17
N TYR A 127 -0.69 -8.63 -10.44
CA TYR A 127 0.37 -7.67 -10.82
C TYR A 127 0.93 -7.93 -12.22
N SER A 128 1.15 -9.20 -12.57
CA SER A 128 1.69 -9.58 -13.88
C SER A 128 0.76 -9.25 -15.04
N ASP A 129 -0.56 -9.43 -14.86
CA ASP A 129 -1.56 -9.07 -15.86
C ASP A 129 -1.59 -7.57 -16.10
N THR A 130 -1.59 -6.76 -15.03
CA THR A 130 -1.56 -5.30 -15.15
C THR A 130 -0.27 -4.84 -15.82
N ALA A 131 0.88 -5.40 -15.46
CA ALA A 131 2.16 -5.06 -16.10
C ALA A 131 2.16 -5.39 -17.60
N CYS A 132 1.71 -6.58 -17.99
CA CYS A 132 1.64 -6.99 -19.39
C CYS A 132 0.67 -6.12 -20.19
N LYS A 133 -0.51 -5.82 -19.63
CA LYS A 133 -1.50 -4.92 -20.25
C LYS A 133 -0.91 -3.53 -20.47
N THR A 134 -0.22 -2.98 -19.48
CA THR A 134 0.42 -1.65 -19.59
C THR A 134 1.50 -1.63 -20.67
N ILE A 135 2.40 -2.62 -20.68
CA ILE A 135 3.46 -2.72 -21.70
C ILE A 135 2.84 -2.84 -23.09
N ALA A 136 1.83 -3.70 -23.26
CA ALA A 136 1.15 -3.88 -24.54
C ALA A 136 0.41 -2.62 -25.01
N ALA A 137 -0.24 -1.89 -24.09
CA ALA A 137 -0.93 -0.63 -24.40
C ALA A 137 0.05 0.46 -24.87
N ILE A 138 1.17 0.61 -24.14
CA ILE A 138 2.24 1.55 -24.51
C ILE A 138 2.81 1.19 -25.88
N TYR A 139 3.20 -0.06 -26.09
CA TYR A 139 3.80 -0.54 -27.34
C TYR A 139 2.85 -0.35 -28.54
N ALA A 140 1.57 -0.70 -28.37
CA ALA A 140 0.58 -0.63 -29.44
C ALA A 140 -0.04 0.77 -29.62
N ASN A 141 0.39 1.77 -28.85
CA ASN A 141 -0.20 3.11 -28.85
C ASN A 141 -1.73 3.09 -28.67
N LYS A 142 -2.23 2.18 -27.83
CA LYS A 142 -3.66 2.05 -27.58
C LYS A 142 -4.06 2.98 -26.47
N ASN A 143 -5.10 3.77 -26.70
CA ASN A 143 -5.71 4.63 -25.68
C ASN A 143 -6.44 3.77 -24.63
N THR A 144 -5.67 3.14 -23.74
CA THR A 144 -6.16 2.20 -22.72
C THR A 144 -6.17 2.88 -21.36
N GLU A 145 -7.28 2.72 -20.63
CA GLU A 145 -7.42 3.18 -19.25
C GLU A 145 -6.62 2.27 -18.32
N ILE A 146 -5.69 2.85 -17.58
CA ILE A 146 -4.80 2.13 -16.66
C ILE A 146 -4.72 2.92 -15.35
N VAL A 147 -4.78 2.20 -14.23
CA VAL A 147 -4.48 2.78 -12.91
C VAL A 147 -2.99 2.66 -12.66
N VAL A 148 -2.34 3.78 -12.39
CA VAL A 148 -0.87 3.88 -12.41
C VAL A 148 -0.37 4.98 -11.49
N SER A 149 0.81 4.74 -10.93
CA SER A 149 1.56 5.75 -10.21
C SER A 149 2.33 6.65 -11.20
N THR A 150 1.92 7.91 -11.30
CA THR A 150 2.47 8.90 -12.25
C THR A 150 2.61 10.27 -11.60
N ARG A 151 3.22 11.24 -12.28
CA ARG A 151 3.33 12.63 -11.79
C ARG A 151 1.95 13.30 -11.78
N ASN A 152 1.62 13.98 -10.68
CA ASN A 152 0.29 14.53 -10.44
C ASN A 152 -0.18 15.48 -11.53
N ASN A 153 0.65 16.41 -12.02
CA ASN A 153 0.30 17.33 -13.12
C ASN A 153 -1.09 18.00 -12.95
N GLY A 154 -1.50 18.30 -11.71
CA GLY A 154 -2.76 18.99 -11.40
C GLY A 154 -4.03 18.11 -11.33
N VAL A 155 -3.90 16.78 -11.30
CA VAL A 155 -5.06 15.86 -11.20
C VAL A 155 -5.76 15.96 -9.87
N ILE A 156 -4.95 15.84 -8.82
CA ILE A 156 -5.35 16.01 -7.44
C ILE A 156 -4.88 17.39 -7.05
N LEU A 157 -5.79 18.37 -7.08
CA LEU A 157 -5.49 19.78 -6.81
C LEU A 157 -4.89 20.02 -5.42
N ASP A 158 -5.26 19.15 -4.47
CA ASP A 158 -4.82 19.22 -3.08
C ASP A 158 -3.36 18.77 -2.87
N LEU A 159 -2.69 18.28 -3.92
CA LEU A 159 -1.31 17.79 -3.87
C LEU A 159 -0.41 18.56 -4.85
N PRO A 160 0.90 18.69 -4.57
CA PRO A 160 1.84 19.32 -5.51
C PRO A 160 1.84 18.64 -6.89
N SER A 161 1.92 19.43 -7.97
CA SER A 161 1.93 18.89 -9.35
C SER A 161 3.10 17.95 -9.63
N GLU A 162 4.21 18.09 -8.90
CA GLU A 162 5.44 17.33 -9.09
C GLU A 162 5.43 15.97 -8.38
N CYS A 163 4.51 15.76 -7.44
CA CYS A 163 4.52 14.53 -6.64
C CYS A 163 3.89 13.35 -7.40
N THR A 164 4.27 12.14 -7.02
CA THR A 164 3.64 10.92 -7.55
C THR A 164 2.25 10.73 -6.96
N VAL A 165 1.26 10.42 -7.79
CA VAL A 165 -0.10 10.05 -7.40
C VAL A 165 -0.47 8.74 -8.08
N GLU A 166 -1.42 8.00 -7.53
CA GLU A 166 -2.00 6.82 -8.16
C GLU A 166 -3.41 7.17 -8.65
N VAL A 167 -3.56 7.25 -9.97
CA VAL A 167 -4.78 7.76 -10.62
C VAL A 167 -5.16 6.89 -11.82
N THR A 168 -6.43 6.90 -12.22
CA THR A 168 -6.83 6.39 -13.53
C THR A 168 -6.38 7.38 -14.60
N ASP A 169 -5.61 6.88 -15.54
CA ASP A 169 -5.05 7.68 -16.62
C ASP A 169 -5.23 6.98 -17.97
N LEU A 170 -5.23 7.77 -19.04
CA LEU A 170 -5.23 7.27 -20.41
C LEU A 170 -3.79 7.25 -20.90
N TYR A 171 -3.29 6.06 -21.26
CA TYR A 171 -1.92 5.92 -21.75
C TYR A 171 -1.87 5.79 -23.26
N TRP A 172 -1.01 6.57 -23.92
CA TRP A 172 -0.61 6.39 -25.31
C TRP A 172 0.84 6.89 -25.52
N VAL A 173 1.44 6.68 -26.69
CA VAL A 173 2.87 6.93 -26.99
C VAL A 173 3.30 8.39 -26.78
N SER A 174 2.38 9.35 -26.84
CA SER A 174 2.69 10.77 -26.64
C SER A 174 2.43 11.27 -25.21
N GLY A 175 2.22 10.37 -24.25
CA GLY A 175 2.03 10.70 -22.84
C GLY A 175 0.65 10.35 -22.34
N SER A 176 0.34 10.85 -21.14
CA SER A 176 -0.87 10.50 -20.43
C SER A 176 -1.80 11.72 -20.26
N SER A 177 -3.11 11.52 -20.36
CA SER A 177 -4.09 12.58 -20.08
C SER A 177 -4.83 12.28 -18.82
N ASN A 178 -4.31 12.86 -17.75
CA ASN A 178 -4.94 12.65 -16.48
C ASN A 178 -6.35 13.27 -16.43
N ARG A 179 -7.32 12.51 -15.92
CA ARG A 179 -8.68 13.00 -15.71
C ARG A 179 -8.83 13.65 -14.34
N PHE A 180 -9.40 14.84 -14.32
CA PHE A 180 -9.67 15.59 -13.09
C PHE A 180 -10.52 14.78 -12.12
N PHE A 181 -10.05 14.66 -10.88
CA PHE A 181 -10.78 14.01 -9.80
C PHE A 181 -10.90 14.97 -8.62
N TRP A 182 -12.11 15.45 -8.36
CA TRP A 182 -12.32 16.39 -7.26
C TRP A 182 -12.45 15.67 -5.92
N PHE A 183 -11.50 15.92 -5.03
CA PHE A 183 -11.50 15.48 -3.65
C PHE A 183 -12.13 16.56 -2.77
N PHE A 184 -13.27 16.27 -2.13
CA PHE A 184 -13.92 17.31 -1.32
C PHE A 184 -13.24 17.51 0.05
N THR A 185 -12.63 16.48 0.63
CA THR A 185 -12.23 16.54 2.05
C THR A 185 -11.24 15.44 2.42
N ASN A 186 -9.97 15.53 2.00
CA ASN A 186 -9.00 14.57 2.55
C ASN A 186 -7.67 15.17 2.98
N CYS A 187 -7.72 15.86 4.13
CA CYS A 187 -6.54 16.19 4.91
C CYS A 187 -5.63 14.97 5.16
N ARG A 188 -6.16 13.73 5.20
CA ARG A 188 -5.32 12.54 5.36
C ARG A 188 -4.49 12.26 4.12
N LEU A 189 -4.99 12.51 2.90
CA LEU A 189 -4.19 12.36 1.68
C LEU A 189 -3.01 13.33 1.67
N GLN A 190 -3.22 14.58 2.10
CA GLN A 190 -2.15 15.56 2.26
C GLN A 190 -1.14 15.15 3.34
N VAL A 191 -1.60 14.60 4.47
CA VAL A 191 -0.72 14.08 5.53
C VAL A 191 0.09 12.88 5.02
N MET A 192 -0.55 11.93 4.33
CA MET A 192 0.13 10.77 3.74
C MET A 192 1.18 11.22 2.72
N LYS A 193 0.86 12.16 1.83
CA LYS A 193 1.83 12.71 0.88
C LYS A 193 2.98 13.44 1.58
N SER A 194 2.68 14.23 2.60
CA SER A 194 3.70 14.93 3.39
C SER A 194 4.64 13.95 4.09
N MET A 195 4.10 12.84 4.61
CA MET A 195 4.87 11.76 5.22
C MET A 195 5.77 11.06 4.22
N GLU A 196 5.29 10.75 3.02
CA GLU A 196 6.09 10.19 1.92
C GLU A 196 7.23 11.13 1.50
N LEU A 197 6.96 12.43 1.34
CA LEU A 197 7.99 13.40 0.95
C LEU A 197 9.09 13.53 2.02
N LEU A 198 8.69 13.59 3.30
CA LEU A 198 9.65 13.67 4.40
C LEU A 198 10.47 12.39 4.56
N ILE A 199 9.86 11.20 4.41
CA ILE A 199 10.62 9.95 4.53
C ILE A 199 11.59 9.77 3.36
N ILE A 200 11.22 10.23 2.15
CA ILE A 200 12.14 10.28 1.00
C ILE A 200 13.29 11.24 1.27
N GLU A 201 13.01 12.45 1.76
CA GLU A 201 14.05 13.41 2.14
C GLU A 201 15.00 12.83 3.18
N ALA A 202 14.46 12.18 4.22
CA ALA A 202 15.24 11.52 5.24
C ALA A 202 16.09 10.37 4.65
N ALA A 203 15.52 9.52 3.80
CA ALA A 203 16.22 8.41 3.17
C ALA A 203 17.38 8.87 2.29
N VAL A 204 17.23 9.98 1.56
CA VAL A 204 18.29 10.55 0.71
C VAL A 204 19.35 11.26 1.56
N SER A 205 18.93 12.08 2.52
CA SER A 205 19.83 12.91 3.33
C SER A 205 20.54 12.17 4.48
N GLY A 206 19.96 11.07 4.97
CA GLY A 206 20.38 10.43 6.22
C GLY A 206 20.01 11.24 7.48
N ASN A 207 19.12 12.23 7.37
CA ASN A 207 18.74 13.08 8.49
C ASN A 207 17.75 12.38 9.45
N TYR A 208 18.23 12.02 10.64
CA TYR A 208 17.43 11.39 11.69
C TYR A 208 16.23 12.26 12.14
N GLY A 209 16.40 13.58 12.23
CA GLY A 209 15.33 14.50 12.61
C GLY A 209 14.21 14.57 11.57
N THR A 210 14.56 14.59 10.28
CA THR A 210 13.58 14.49 9.18
C THR A 210 12.85 13.14 9.21
N ALA A 211 13.57 12.04 9.48
CA ALA A 211 12.94 10.73 9.67
C ALA A 211 11.95 10.75 10.85
N LEU A 212 12.33 11.36 11.98
CA LEU A 212 11.45 11.51 13.15
C LEU A 212 10.21 12.32 12.82
N GLN A 213 10.34 13.39 12.03
CA GLN A 213 9.19 14.18 11.59
C GLN A 213 8.25 13.33 10.74
N ALA A 214 8.76 12.59 9.75
CA ALA A 214 7.97 11.69 8.91
C ALA A 214 7.25 10.63 9.75
N PHE A 215 7.97 10.01 10.69
CA PHE A 215 7.45 8.99 11.61
C PHE A 215 6.35 9.55 12.52
N THR A 216 6.52 10.78 13.00
CA THR A 216 5.58 11.44 13.92
C THR A 216 4.24 11.79 13.25
N ILE A 217 4.26 12.18 11.97
CA ILE A 217 3.02 12.56 11.25
C ILE A 217 2.29 11.36 10.62
N ASN A 218 2.87 10.17 10.66
CA ASN A 218 2.20 8.97 10.16
C ASN A 218 0.97 8.67 11.02
N PRO A 219 -0.23 8.60 10.43
CA PRO A 219 -1.48 8.46 11.19
C PRO A 219 -1.67 7.09 11.86
N LEU A 220 -0.81 6.10 11.57
CA LEU A 220 -0.84 4.77 12.18
C LEU A 220 0.09 4.65 13.40
N LEU A 221 0.87 5.69 13.69
CA LEU A 221 1.83 5.67 14.79
C LEU A 221 1.33 6.46 16.00
N PRO A 222 1.55 5.96 17.23
CA PRO A 222 1.26 6.74 18.43
C PRO A 222 2.21 7.94 18.53
N SER A 223 1.81 9.01 19.21
CA SER A 223 2.67 10.19 19.40
C SER A 223 3.64 10.04 20.59
N GLY A 224 4.64 10.93 20.66
CA GLY A 224 5.53 11.08 21.82
C GLY A 224 6.63 10.01 21.92
N HIS A 225 7.03 9.70 23.17
CA HIS A 225 8.19 8.84 23.45
C HIS A 225 8.08 7.44 22.83
N THR A 226 6.86 6.89 22.76
CA THR A 226 6.63 5.57 22.16
C THR A 226 6.99 5.55 20.67
N ALA A 227 6.56 6.54 19.87
CA ALA A 227 6.93 6.61 18.47
C ALA A 227 8.45 6.74 18.29
N LYS A 228 9.08 7.66 19.01
CA LYS A 228 10.53 7.84 18.92
C LYS A 228 11.28 6.54 19.23
N ARG A 229 10.87 5.84 20.30
CA ARG A 229 11.46 4.56 20.66
C ARG A 229 11.28 3.51 19.57
N ILE A 230 10.08 3.36 18.99
CA ILE A 230 9.84 2.40 17.90
C ILE A 230 10.76 2.71 16.71
N MET A 231 10.87 3.98 16.33
CA MET A 231 11.77 4.40 15.25
C MET A 231 13.23 4.08 15.56
N ASP A 232 13.69 4.34 16.78
CA ASP A 232 15.06 4.01 17.22
C ASP A 232 15.33 2.50 17.14
N GLU A 233 14.38 1.68 17.58
CA GLU A 233 14.46 0.22 17.48
C GLU A 233 14.50 -0.26 16.03
N LEU A 234 13.73 0.35 15.12
CA LEU A 234 13.76 0.05 13.67
C LEU A 234 15.09 0.42 13.02
N PHE A 235 15.71 1.54 13.40
CA PHE A 235 17.05 1.91 12.93
C PHE A 235 18.09 0.84 13.29
N LEU A 236 18.03 0.30 14.51
CA LEU A 236 18.91 -0.78 14.95
C LEU A 236 18.61 -2.09 14.22
N ALA A 237 17.33 -2.44 14.06
CA ALA A 237 16.91 -3.68 13.41
C ALA A 237 17.31 -3.75 11.93
N HIS A 238 17.44 -2.60 11.26
CA HIS A 238 17.76 -2.52 9.84
C HIS A 238 19.13 -1.87 9.55
N LYS A 239 20.05 -1.88 10.52
CA LYS A 239 21.31 -1.14 10.42
C LYS A 239 22.17 -1.49 9.20
N SER A 240 22.14 -2.76 8.77
CA SER A 240 22.85 -3.24 7.57
C SER A 240 22.33 -2.61 6.27
N TYR A 241 21.06 -2.19 6.24
CA TYR A 241 20.41 -1.60 5.07
C TYR A 241 20.32 -0.07 5.13
N LEU A 242 20.53 0.54 6.29
CA LEU A 242 20.38 1.98 6.53
C LEU A 242 21.72 2.72 6.61
N LEU A 243 22.62 2.47 5.65
CA LEU A 243 24.00 3.00 5.66
C LEU A 243 24.08 4.53 5.78
N ARG A 244 23.13 5.26 5.19
CA ARG A 244 23.07 6.74 5.30
C ARG A 244 22.80 7.24 6.73
N PHE A 245 22.28 6.38 7.59
CA PHE A 245 21.99 6.67 9.00
C PHE A 245 23.03 6.08 9.96
N ALA A 246 24.16 5.55 9.47
CA ALA A 246 25.18 4.88 10.30
C ALA A 246 25.60 5.70 11.54
N LYS A 247 25.81 7.01 11.38
CA LYS A 247 26.16 7.90 12.52
C LYS A 247 25.03 8.03 13.56
N ALA A 248 23.78 8.01 13.12
CA ALA A 248 22.64 8.05 14.03
C ALA A 248 22.50 6.72 14.76
N ILE A 249 22.65 5.61 14.05
CA ILE A 249 22.63 4.24 14.59
C ILE A 249 23.74 4.06 15.64
N GLU A 250 24.97 4.48 15.35
CA GLU A 250 26.10 4.42 16.29
C GLU A 250 25.80 5.19 17.59
N LYS A 251 25.15 6.35 17.50
CA LYS A 251 24.71 7.11 18.68
C LYS A 251 23.63 6.38 19.48
N LEU A 252 22.71 5.70 18.81
CA LEU A 252 21.67 4.91 19.47
C LEU A 252 22.27 3.70 20.20
N GLU A 253 23.23 3.00 19.57
CA GLU A 253 23.97 1.88 20.16
C GLU A 253 24.78 2.35 21.39
N HIS A 254 25.54 3.44 21.29
CA HIS A 254 26.24 4.04 22.43
C HIS A 254 25.30 4.54 23.54
N GLY A 255 24.10 4.97 23.17
CA GLY A 255 23.03 5.37 24.10
C GLY A 255 22.35 4.20 24.82
N GLY A 256 22.76 2.96 24.55
CA GLY A 256 22.19 1.77 25.19
C GLY A 256 20.78 1.40 24.70
N ILE A 257 20.36 1.94 23.55
CA ILE A 257 19.08 1.56 22.96
C ILE A 257 19.17 0.12 22.44
N THR A 258 18.13 -0.68 22.69
CA THR A 258 18.06 -2.08 22.28
C THR A 258 16.68 -2.40 21.72
N ILE A 259 16.64 -3.34 20.76
CA ILE A 259 15.40 -3.88 20.20
C ILE A 259 14.71 -4.70 21.29
N LYS A 260 13.50 -4.30 21.68
CA LYS A 260 12.76 -4.95 22.77
C LYS A 260 12.13 -6.26 22.34
N ASP A 261 11.52 -6.25 21.16
CA ASP A 261 10.88 -7.42 20.58
C ASP A 261 11.92 -8.52 20.32
N GLU A 262 11.65 -9.72 20.84
CA GLU A 262 12.61 -10.81 20.80
C GLU A 262 12.81 -11.36 19.39
N LEU A 263 11.72 -11.49 18.62
CA LEU A 263 11.78 -11.96 17.25
C LEU A 263 12.59 -10.98 16.39
N ALA A 264 12.25 -9.69 16.44
CA ALA A 264 12.98 -8.66 15.69
C ALA A 264 14.46 -8.60 16.10
N ARG A 265 14.76 -8.73 17.39
CA ARG A 265 16.15 -8.75 17.89
C ARG A 265 16.93 -9.96 17.37
N ASN A 266 16.30 -11.13 17.27
CA ASN A 266 16.94 -12.33 16.76
C ASN A 266 17.18 -12.23 15.24
N LEU A 267 16.17 -11.79 14.48
CA LEU A 267 16.30 -11.54 13.04
C LEU A 267 17.39 -10.51 12.70
N ALA A 268 17.51 -9.44 13.50
CA ALA A 268 18.55 -8.44 13.30
C ALA A 268 19.97 -8.98 13.52
N LYS A 269 20.15 -10.02 14.35
CA LYS A 269 21.44 -10.69 14.55
C LYS A 269 21.78 -11.61 13.39
N GLU A 270 20.80 -12.30 12.83
CA GLU A 270 20.98 -13.21 11.69
C GLU A 270 21.45 -12.47 10.43
N GLN A 271 21.06 -11.21 10.26
CA GLN A 271 21.50 -10.37 9.12
C GLN A 271 22.98 -9.94 9.17
N LEU A 272 23.68 -10.20 10.28
CA LEU A 272 25.10 -9.87 10.46
C LEU A 272 26.02 -11.06 10.15
N VAL A 273 25.47 -12.21 9.74
CA VAL A 273 26.17 -13.45 9.35
C VAL A 273 26.08 -13.63 7.84
#